data_AF-A0A7K7LI62-F1
#
_entry.id   AF-A0A7K7LI62-F1
#
_cell.length_a   1.000
_cell.length_b   1.000
_cell.length_c   1.000
_cell.angle_alpha   90.00
_cell.angle_beta   90.00
_cell.angle_gamma   90.00
#
_symmetry.space_group_name_H-M   'P 1'
#
loop_
_entity.id
_entity.type
_entity.pdbx_description
1 polymer ?
#
loop_
_entity_poly.entity_id
_entity_poly.type
_entity_poly.pdbx_seq_one_letter_code
_entity_poly.pdbx_strand_id
1 'polypeptide(L)'
;VQRTSKSYGGKGAKKRWIFPLFSFANHPETILQPSISPGDCWAFQGSQGHVVIRLPVKIWPAAFTIWHISRAVSPSGEVSSAPREFAVSGVDEDKMETFLGLFTYNVDGMIAQTFHVQKEPPKTFRHIRLEVRSNWGNPEYTCIYRVQVHGQIEKP
;
A
#
# COMPACT_ATOMS: atom_id res chain seq x y z
N VAL A 1 15.51 4.81 -11.09
CA VAL A 1 14.06 4.59 -10.95
C VAL A 1 13.70 4.61 -9.48
N GLN A 2 12.83 5.53 -9.03
CA GLN A 2 12.38 5.59 -7.63
C GLN A 2 11.59 4.33 -7.28
N ARG A 3 11.98 3.64 -6.20
CA ARG A 3 11.34 2.40 -5.74
C ARG A 3 9.99 2.64 -5.07
N THR A 4 9.75 3.84 -4.55
CA THR A 4 8.54 4.19 -3.81
C THR A 4 8.16 5.63 -4.11
N SER A 5 6.85 5.90 -4.25
CA SER A 5 6.30 7.24 -4.38
C SER A 5 6.66 8.11 -3.18
N LYS A 6 6.74 9.43 -3.40
CA LYS A 6 7.03 10.38 -2.34
C LYS A 6 5.86 10.49 -1.37
N SER A 7 6.14 10.42 -0.06
CA SER A 7 5.10 10.63 0.96
C SER A 7 4.48 12.03 0.88
N TYR A 8 3.16 12.08 1.03
CA TYR A 8 2.37 13.31 1.11
C TYR A 8 2.60 14.01 2.46
N GLY A 9 2.78 15.34 2.46
CA GLY A 9 2.98 16.13 3.70
C GLY A 9 4.45 16.44 4.08
N GLY A 10 5.44 16.06 3.28
CA GLY A 10 6.86 16.23 3.58
C GLY A 10 7.51 17.59 3.28
N LYS A 11 6.77 18.63 2.88
CA LYS A 11 7.33 19.98 2.64
C LYS A 11 6.40 21.05 3.20
N GLY A 12 6.83 21.74 4.25
CA GLY A 12 6.27 23.06 4.59
C GLY A 12 5.53 23.21 5.91
N ALA A 13 5.75 22.37 6.92
CA ALA A 13 5.35 22.71 8.29
C ALA A 13 6.22 23.88 8.79
N LYS A 14 5.85 25.12 8.41
CA LYS A 14 6.33 26.31 9.10
C LYS A 14 5.92 26.14 10.56
N LYS A 15 6.90 26.00 11.46
CA LYS A 15 6.71 25.96 12.91
C LYS A 15 5.95 27.22 13.36
N ARG A 16 4.62 27.21 13.32
CA ARG A 16 3.78 28.23 13.98
C ARG A 16 3.44 27.69 15.35
N TRP A 17 3.98 28.35 16.35
CA TRP A 17 4.11 27.92 17.75
C TRP A 17 2.78 27.92 18.54
N ILE A 18 1.61 27.69 17.92
CA ILE A 18 0.30 27.79 18.57
C ILE A 18 -0.71 26.65 18.21
N PHE A 19 -0.32 25.59 17.49
CA PHE A 19 -1.21 24.42 17.28
C PHE A 19 -0.43 23.09 17.24
N PRO A 20 -0.70 22.11 18.12
CA PRO A 20 0.03 20.85 18.14
C PRO A 20 -0.72 19.77 17.35
N LEU A 21 -0.76 19.88 16.02
CA LEU A 21 -1.02 18.72 15.16
C LEU A 21 -0.01 18.77 14.02
N PHE A 22 1.23 18.38 14.32
CA PHE A 22 2.17 18.05 13.28
C PHE A 22 1.70 16.73 12.64
N SER A 23 0.93 16.81 11.56
CA SER A 23 0.71 15.66 10.67
C SER A 23 2.03 15.35 9.98
N PHE A 24 2.91 14.65 10.69
CA PHE A 24 4.11 14.09 10.08
C PHE A 24 3.65 13.05 9.05
N ALA A 25 4.14 13.19 7.83
CA ALA A 25 3.95 12.20 6.80
C ALA A 25 4.53 10.85 7.27
N ASN A 26 3.69 9.84 7.45
CA ASN A 26 4.17 8.51 7.78
C ASN A 26 5.11 7.98 6.70
N HIS A 27 6.13 7.23 7.12
CA HIS A 27 7.07 6.59 6.20
C HIS A 27 6.40 5.40 5.48
N PRO A 28 6.78 5.06 4.23
CA PRO A 28 6.22 3.89 3.54
C PRO A 28 6.31 2.58 4.32
N GLU A 29 7.27 2.44 5.23
CA GLU A 29 7.42 1.26 6.11
C GLU A 29 6.22 1.04 7.05
N THR A 30 5.40 2.06 7.28
CA THR A 30 4.17 1.99 8.08
C THR A 30 3.23 0.89 7.56
N ILE A 31 3.18 0.67 6.23
CA ILE A 31 2.32 -0.35 5.63
C ILE A 31 2.69 -1.79 6.04
N LEU A 32 3.87 -2.00 6.61
CA LEU A 32 4.34 -3.31 7.07
C LEU A 32 4.09 -3.51 8.57
N GLN A 33 3.72 -2.45 9.29
CA GLN A 33 3.43 -2.48 10.72
C GLN A 33 2.02 -3.02 10.98
N PRO A 34 1.77 -3.60 12.16
CA PRO A 34 0.46 -4.19 12.48
C PRO A 34 -0.63 -3.15 12.81
N SER A 35 -0.26 -1.91 13.14
CA SER A 35 -1.23 -0.87 13.52
C SER A 35 -2.14 -0.50 12.34
N ILE A 36 -3.42 -0.30 12.64
CA ILE A 36 -4.44 0.18 11.70
C ILE A 36 -5.29 1.30 12.32
N SER A 37 -4.78 1.96 13.36
CA SER A 37 -5.48 3.08 14.00
C SER A 37 -5.64 4.24 13.03
N PRO A 38 -6.73 5.03 13.09
CA PRO A 38 -6.91 6.17 12.19
C PRO A 38 -5.69 7.10 12.17
N GLY A 39 -5.12 7.32 10.99
CA GLY A 39 -3.90 8.11 10.81
C GLY A 39 -2.59 7.30 10.74
N ASP A 40 -2.58 6.02 11.14
CA ASP A 40 -1.43 5.12 11.02
C ASP A 40 -1.31 4.51 9.62
N CYS A 41 -1.39 5.35 8.58
CA CYS A 41 -1.30 4.93 7.18
C CYS A 41 -0.22 5.70 6.43
N TRP A 42 0.40 5.05 5.44
CA TRP A 42 1.29 5.75 4.53
C TRP A 42 0.47 6.47 3.45
N ALA A 43 0.61 7.79 3.39
CA ALA A 43 -0.02 8.62 2.38
C ALA A 43 0.96 9.01 1.27
N PHE A 44 0.55 8.90 0.00
CA PHE A 44 1.24 9.50 -1.14
C PHE A 44 0.33 10.48 -1.89
N GLN A 45 0.94 11.42 -2.60
CA GLN A 45 0.20 12.50 -3.27
C GLN A 45 -0.60 11.99 -4.47
N GLY A 46 -1.85 12.43 -4.59
CA GLY A 46 -2.77 12.06 -5.66
C GLY A 46 -3.34 10.64 -5.51
N SER A 47 -3.88 10.12 -6.62
CA SER A 47 -4.57 8.82 -6.70
C SER A 47 -3.71 7.70 -7.30
N GLN A 48 -2.49 8.03 -7.75
CA GLN A 48 -1.56 7.10 -8.39
C GLN A 48 -0.22 7.09 -7.67
N GLY A 49 0.30 5.90 -7.40
CA GLY A 49 1.57 5.75 -6.71
C GLY A 49 1.99 4.30 -6.58
N HIS A 50 3.22 4.07 -6.14
CA HIS A 50 3.77 2.73 -6.03
C HIS A 50 4.70 2.57 -4.84
N VAL A 51 4.85 1.33 -4.40
CA VAL A 51 5.82 0.92 -3.39
C VAL A 51 6.39 -0.44 -3.76
N VAL A 52 7.71 -0.61 -3.58
CA VAL A 52 8.38 -1.90 -3.72
C VAL A 52 8.71 -2.43 -2.33
N ILE A 53 8.11 -3.57 -1.98
CA ILE A 53 8.29 -4.26 -0.71
C ILE A 53 9.37 -5.34 -0.90
N ARG A 54 10.41 -5.30 -0.07
CA ARG A 54 11.43 -6.37 0.00
C ARG A 54 11.02 -7.39 1.06
N LEU A 55 10.79 -8.61 0.63
CA LEU A 55 10.47 -9.74 1.48
C LEU A 55 11.73 -10.29 2.18
N PRO A 56 11.59 -10.89 3.38
CA PRO A 56 12.71 -11.50 4.08
C PRO A 56 13.36 -12.64 3.27
N VAL A 57 12.55 -13.43 2.55
CA VAL A 57 12.93 -14.59 1.73
C VAL A 57 12.30 -14.53 0.33
N LYS A 58 12.84 -15.30 -0.63
CA LYS A 58 12.20 -15.53 -1.93
C LYS A 58 10.98 -16.46 -1.74
N ILE A 59 9.84 -16.11 -2.32
CA ILE A 59 8.61 -16.92 -2.24
C ILE A 59 7.98 -17.08 -3.61
N TRP A 60 7.12 -18.09 -3.76
CA TRP A 60 6.07 -18.17 -4.78
C TRP A 60 4.86 -17.37 -4.29
N PRO A 61 4.60 -16.14 -4.76
CA PRO A 61 3.50 -15.33 -4.26
C PRO A 61 2.16 -16.00 -4.59
N ALA A 62 1.27 -16.10 -3.61
CA ALA A 62 -0.04 -16.74 -3.75
C ALA A 62 -1.19 -15.77 -3.54
N ALA A 63 -1.03 -14.80 -2.62
CA ALA A 63 -2.05 -13.80 -2.35
C ALA A 63 -1.46 -12.53 -1.70
N PHE A 64 -2.24 -11.46 -1.73
CA PHE A 64 -1.92 -10.19 -1.10
C PHE A 64 -3.09 -9.74 -0.24
N THR A 65 -2.86 -9.23 0.97
CA THR A 65 -3.91 -8.62 1.79
C THR A 65 -3.68 -7.12 1.91
N ILE A 66 -4.69 -6.33 1.55
CA ILE A 66 -4.71 -4.88 1.75
C ILE A 66 -5.69 -4.57 2.88
N TRP A 67 -5.25 -3.71 3.80
CA TRP A 67 -6.07 -3.21 4.90
C TRP A 67 -6.38 -1.73 4.73
N HIS A 68 -7.57 -1.33 5.15
CA HIS A 68 -7.97 0.05 5.33
C HIS A 68 -8.98 0.17 6.48
N ILE A 69 -9.03 1.32 7.16
CA ILE A 69 -10.06 1.57 8.18
C ILE A 69 -11.47 1.59 7.58
N SER A 70 -12.48 1.31 8.42
CA SER A 70 -13.89 1.46 8.06
C SER A 70 -14.38 2.90 8.24
N ARG A 71 -15.51 3.24 7.62
CA ARG A 71 -16.18 4.55 7.82
C ARG A 71 -16.50 4.83 9.29
N ALA A 72 -16.86 3.79 10.04
CA ALA A 72 -17.28 3.91 11.44
C ALA A 72 -16.19 4.40 12.40
N VAL A 73 -14.91 4.18 12.06
CA VAL A 73 -13.77 4.64 12.87
C VAL A 73 -13.01 5.79 12.23
N SER A 74 -13.44 6.25 11.04
CA SER A 74 -12.83 7.40 10.37
C SER A 74 -13.25 8.70 11.05
N PRO A 75 -12.31 9.57 11.47
CA PRO A 75 -12.64 10.86 12.07
C PRO A 75 -13.49 11.78 11.18
N SER A 76 -13.35 11.65 9.85
CA SER A 76 -14.16 12.40 8.87
C SER A 76 -15.42 11.65 8.44
N GLY A 77 -15.63 10.40 8.88
CA GLY A 77 -16.68 9.52 8.37
C GLY A 77 -16.46 9.00 6.94
N GLU A 78 -15.37 9.40 6.29
CA GLU A 78 -15.05 9.03 4.91
C GLU A 78 -13.86 8.08 4.79
N VAL A 79 -13.85 7.29 3.72
CA VAL A 79 -12.75 6.39 3.32
C VAL A 79 -12.36 6.61 1.84
N SER A 80 -12.60 7.82 1.33
CA SER A 80 -12.33 8.22 -0.06
C SER A 80 -10.83 8.16 -0.43
N SER A 81 -9.94 8.19 0.56
CA SER A 81 -8.49 8.05 0.39
C SER A 81 -8.00 6.60 0.30
N ALA A 82 -8.89 5.61 0.45
CA ALA A 82 -8.53 4.21 0.29
C ALA A 82 -8.06 3.92 -1.14
N PRO A 83 -7.08 3.02 -1.35
CA PRO A 83 -6.76 2.54 -2.69
C PRO A 83 -7.99 1.88 -3.30
N ARG A 84 -8.19 2.05 -4.61
CA ARG A 84 -9.27 1.41 -5.36
C ARG A 84 -8.69 0.38 -6.30
N GLU A 85 -8.28 0.77 -7.50
CA GLU A 85 -7.64 -0.14 -8.46
C GLU A 85 -6.14 -0.18 -8.18
N PHE A 86 -5.57 -1.38 -8.09
CA PHE A 86 -4.14 -1.56 -7.92
C PHE A 86 -3.63 -2.81 -8.64
N ALA A 87 -2.41 -2.73 -9.16
CA ALA A 87 -1.68 -3.82 -9.78
C ALA A 87 -0.58 -4.33 -8.85
N VAL A 88 -0.27 -5.62 -8.96
CA VAL A 88 0.84 -6.23 -8.24
C VAL A 88 1.76 -6.94 -9.23
N SER A 89 3.07 -6.71 -9.08
CA SER A 89 4.11 -7.34 -9.89
C SER A 89 5.22 -7.90 -9.00
N GLY A 90 5.77 -9.04 -9.37
CA GLY A 90 7.05 -9.53 -8.85
C GLY A 90 8.20 -8.82 -9.55
N VAL A 91 9.22 -8.39 -8.81
CA VAL A 91 10.41 -7.71 -9.36
C VAL A 91 11.64 -8.56 -9.09
N ASP A 92 12.40 -8.87 -10.14
CA ASP A 92 13.65 -9.62 -10.04
C ASP A 92 14.88 -8.73 -9.82
N GLU A 93 16.05 -9.36 -9.80
CA GLU A 93 17.34 -8.70 -9.54
C GLU A 93 17.72 -7.73 -10.68
N ASP A 94 17.32 -8.05 -11.91
CA ASP A 94 17.48 -7.23 -13.11
C ASP A 94 16.43 -6.11 -13.23
N LYS A 95 15.54 -5.99 -12.22
CA LYS A 95 14.42 -5.04 -12.15
C LYS A 95 13.36 -5.27 -13.22
N MET A 96 13.30 -6.47 -13.79
CA MET A 96 12.19 -6.84 -14.66
C MET A 96 10.97 -7.17 -13.82
N GLU A 97 9.81 -6.68 -14.28
CA GLU A 97 8.55 -6.86 -13.60
C GLU A 97 7.75 -8.00 -14.23
N THR A 98 7.23 -8.90 -13.40
CA THR A 98 6.29 -9.95 -13.79
C THR A 98 4.93 -9.64 -13.18
N PHE A 99 3.94 -9.37 -14.03
CA PHE A 99 2.59 -9.05 -13.58
C PHE A 99 1.92 -10.25 -12.89
N LEU A 100 1.45 -10.04 -11.66
CA LEU A 100 0.81 -11.07 -10.82
C LEU A 100 -0.72 -10.88 -10.72
N GLY A 101 -1.22 -9.67 -10.94
CA GLY A 101 -2.67 -9.40 -11.01
C GLY A 101 -3.04 -7.94 -10.91
N LEU A 102 -4.29 -7.66 -11.29
CA LEU A 102 -4.96 -6.36 -11.16
C LEU A 102 -6.23 -6.54 -10.33
N PHE A 103 -6.35 -5.73 -9.28
CA PHE A 103 -7.36 -5.90 -8.25
C PHE A 103 -8.10 -4.60 -7.96
N THR A 104 -9.26 -4.72 -7.32
CA THR A 104 -10.03 -3.57 -6.82
C THR A 104 -10.36 -3.80 -5.35
N TYR A 105 -9.88 -2.91 -4.48
CA TYR A 105 -10.25 -2.88 -3.07
C TYR A 105 -11.63 -2.25 -2.90
N ASN A 106 -12.54 -2.92 -2.19
CA ASN A 106 -13.93 -2.47 -1.99
C ASN A 106 -14.11 -1.80 -0.62
N VAL A 107 -14.32 -0.48 -0.57
CA VAL A 107 -14.51 0.25 0.70
C VAL A 107 -15.76 -0.16 1.48
N ASP A 108 -16.75 -0.76 0.83
CA ASP A 108 -17.98 -1.24 1.48
C ASP A 108 -17.87 -2.72 1.90
N GLY A 109 -16.73 -3.37 1.64
CA GLY A 109 -16.41 -4.72 2.07
C GLY A 109 -15.72 -4.80 3.43
N MET A 110 -15.07 -5.94 3.71
CA MET A 110 -14.24 -6.12 4.90
C MET A 110 -13.04 -5.16 4.90
N ILE A 111 -12.62 -4.71 6.07
CA ILE A 111 -11.44 -3.83 6.24
C ILE A 111 -10.12 -4.49 5.81
N ALA A 112 -10.08 -5.82 5.77
CA ALA A 112 -8.97 -6.63 5.30
C ALA A 112 -9.44 -7.47 4.11
N GLN A 113 -8.87 -7.24 2.94
CA GLN A 113 -9.26 -7.94 1.72
C GLN A 113 -8.06 -8.67 1.15
N THR A 114 -8.25 -9.97 0.89
CA THR A 114 -7.22 -10.85 0.35
C THR A 114 -7.49 -11.13 -1.12
N PHE A 115 -6.47 -10.94 -1.93
CA PHE A 115 -6.50 -11.03 -3.38
C PHE A 115 -5.53 -12.11 -3.83
N HIS A 116 -6.04 -13.19 -4.42
CA HIS A 116 -5.22 -14.25 -4.98
C HIS A 116 -4.59 -13.82 -6.30
N VAL A 117 -3.37 -14.29 -6.56
CA VAL A 117 -2.69 -14.04 -7.84
C VAL A 117 -3.58 -14.50 -9.01
N GLN A 118 -3.66 -13.69 -10.06
CA GLN A 118 -4.45 -14.01 -11.26
C GLN A 118 -3.66 -14.82 -12.28
N LYS A 119 -2.33 -14.75 -12.20
CA LYS A 119 -1.41 -15.53 -13.01
C LYS A 119 -0.46 -16.27 -12.11
N GLU A 120 -0.25 -17.55 -12.39
CA GLU A 120 0.75 -18.33 -11.67
C GLU A 120 2.13 -17.70 -11.90
N PRO A 121 2.87 -17.38 -10.83
CA PRO A 121 4.20 -16.81 -10.95
C PRO A 121 5.14 -17.86 -11.57
N PRO A 122 5.92 -17.52 -12.62
CA PRO A 122 6.83 -18.47 -13.26
C PRO A 122 8.10 -18.74 -12.45
N LYS A 123 8.33 -17.95 -11.39
CA LYS A 123 9.52 -18.01 -10.53
C LYS A 123 9.23 -17.42 -9.15
N THR A 124 10.19 -17.56 -8.24
CA THR A 124 10.13 -16.93 -6.92
C THR A 124 10.54 -15.46 -6.98
N PHE A 125 9.96 -14.65 -6.08
CA PHE A 125 10.24 -13.22 -5.99
C PHE A 125 10.63 -12.83 -4.57
N ARG A 126 11.63 -11.95 -4.44
CA ARG A 126 11.97 -11.28 -3.18
C ARG A 126 11.42 -9.87 -3.10
N HIS A 127 11.13 -9.24 -4.23
CA HIS A 127 10.59 -7.89 -4.28
C HIS A 127 9.20 -7.94 -4.91
N ILE A 128 8.23 -7.29 -4.26
CA ILE A 128 6.86 -7.16 -4.75
C ILE A 128 6.57 -5.68 -4.93
N ARG A 129 6.19 -5.30 -6.13
CA ARG A 129 5.72 -3.95 -6.45
C ARG A 129 4.21 -3.92 -6.32
N LEU A 130 3.71 -3.03 -5.47
CA LEU A 130 2.31 -2.63 -5.41
C LEU A 130 2.17 -1.28 -6.11
N GLU A 131 1.33 -1.20 -7.13
CA GLU A 131 1.04 0.01 -7.88
C GLU A 131 -0.43 0.37 -7.77
N VAL A 132 -0.74 1.44 -7.07
CA VAL A 132 -2.09 1.98 -6.99
C VAL A 132 -2.35 2.86 -8.22
N ARG A 133 -3.47 2.60 -8.90
CA ARG A 133 -3.91 3.28 -10.13
C ARG A 133 -5.02 4.29 -9.89
N SER A 134 -5.82 4.08 -8.84
CA SER A 134 -6.87 5.00 -8.42
C SER A 134 -7.18 4.87 -6.94
N ASN A 135 -7.90 5.85 -6.39
CA ASN A 135 -8.50 5.81 -5.06
C ASN A 135 -10.02 5.97 -5.15
N TRP A 136 -10.68 6.07 -4.00
CA TRP A 136 -12.14 6.23 -3.89
C TRP A 136 -12.62 7.69 -3.92
N GLY A 137 -11.84 8.61 -4.50
CA GLY A 137 -12.26 9.98 -4.80
C GLY A 137 -11.60 11.08 -3.98
N ASN A 138 -10.64 10.77 -3.11
CA ASN A 138 -9.87 11.81 -2.44
C ASN A 138 -8.97 12.55 -3.46
N PRO A 139 -9.09 13.88 -3.62
CA PRO A 139 -8.38 14.61 -4.66
C PRO A 139 -6.90 14.89 -4.32
N GLU A 140 -6.51 14.77 -3.05
CA GLU A 140 -5.19 15.22 -2.58
C GLU A 140 -4.20 14.07 -2.40
N TYR A 141 -4.67 12.93 -1.87
CA TYR A 141 -3.80 11.81 -1.50
C TYR A 141 -4.53 10.46 -1.49
N THR A 142 -3.74 9.40 -1.40
CA THR A 142 -4.20 8.03 -1.16
C THR A 142 -3.46 7.47 0.04
N CYS A 143 -4.16 6.78 0.94
CA CYS A 143 -3.58 6.22 2.16
C CYS A 143 -3.67 4.69 2.20
N ILE A 144 -2.53 4.03 2.42
CA ILE A 144 -2.46 2.58 2.59
C ILE A 144 -2.14 2.30 4.06
N TYR A 145 -3.00 1.56 4.75
CA TYR A 145 -2.80 1.22 6.17
C TYR A 145 -1.85 0.04 6.33
N ARG A 146 -2.15 -1.10 5.70
CA ARG A 146 -1.31 -2.29 5.83
C ARG A 146 -1.35 -3.15 4.57
N VAL A 147 -0.21 -3.74 4.25
CA VAL A 147 -0.03 -4.68 3.14
C VAL A 147 0.60 -5.96 3.70
N GLN A 148 0.04 -7.10 3.35
CA GLN A 148 0.61 -8.41 3.63
C GLN A 148 0.82 -9.17 2.32
N VAL A 149 1.92 -9.90 2.24
CA VAL A 149 2.25 -10.74 1.10
C VAL A 149 2.30 -12.19 1.58
N HIS A 150 1.56 -13.06 0.92
CA HIS A 150 1.44 -14.47 1.25
C HIS A 150 2.01 -15.31 0.12
N GLY A 151 2.66 -16.42 0.47
CA GLY A 151 3.22 -17.34 -0.51
C GLY A 151 4.00 -18.47 0.13
N GLN A 152 4.45 -19.40 -0.70
CA GLN A 152 5.25 -20.53 -0.27
C GLN A 152 6.73 -20.21 -0.40
N ILE A 153 7.50 -20.50 0.66
CA ILE A 153 8.95 -20.36 0.62
C ILE A 153 9.51 -21.46 -0.28
N GLU A 154 10.48 -21.11 -1.12
CA GLU A 154 11.27 -22.10 -1.84
C GLU A 154 11.96 -23.01 -0.84
N LYS A 155 11.65 -24.32 -0.88
CA LYS A 155 12.32 -25.28 0.01
C LYS A 155 13.81 -25.27 -0.35
N PRO A 156 14.70 -25.12 0.64
CA PRO A 156 16.16 -25.13 0.41
C PRO A 156 16.65 -26.47 -0.14
#